data_AF-A0A1H2RJD7-F1
#
_entry.id   AF-A0A1H2RJD7-F1
#
_cell.length_a   1.000
_cell.length_b   1.000
_cell.length_c   1.000
_cell.angle_alpha   90.00
_cell.angle_beta   90.00
_cell.angle_gamma   90.00
#
_symmetry.space_group_name_H-M   'P 1'
#
loop_
_entity.id
_entity.type
_entity.pdbx_description
1 polymer ?
#
loop_
_entity_poly.entity_id
_entity_poly.type
_entity_poly.pdbx_seq_one_letter_code
_entity_poly.pdbx_strand_id
1 'polypeptide(L)'
;MNTITDLTTIGTILKEFKADSVLLTQYTPTFRRVVLYLTEKDTTATLYLIVIGSKYIQGNFSWHNPSFEITYNEITQESLIEDKANGFCLTCDGGIILVESTKGSNFEIIQ
;
A
#
# COMPACT_ATOMS: atom_id res chain seq x y z
N MET A 1 -14.56 -4.44 -7.98
CA MET A 1 -13.58 -3.68 -7.19
C MET A 1 -14.03 -3.79 -5.75
N ASN A 2 -13.23 -4.44 -4.91
CA ASN A 2 -13.52 -4.62 -3.49
C ASN A 2 -12.59 -3.70 -2.69
N THR A 3 -13.13 -3.01 -1.70
CA THR A 3 -12.41 -2.03 -0.89
C THR A 3 -12.37 -2.50 0.55
N ILE A 4 -11.18 -2.64 1.11
CA ILE A 4 -10.94 -3.11 2.48
C ILE A 4 -10.23 -2.01 3.28
N THR A 5 -10.72 -1.73 4.49
CA THR A 5 -10.15 -0.72 5.40
C THR A 5 -9.71 -1.28 6.75
N ASP A 6 -10.11 -2.51 7.10
CA ASP A 6 -9.66 -3.17 8.33
C ASP A 6 -8.19 -3.60 8.20
N LEU A 7 -7.32 -3.09 9.09
CA LEU A 7 -5.88 -3.30 9.00
C LEU A 7 -5.48 -4.78 9.14
N THR A 8 -6.20 -5.56 9.96
CA THR A 8 -5.91 -7.00 10.16
C THR A 8 -6.18 -7.77 8.87
N THR A 9 -7.30 -7.47 8.23
CA THR A 9 -7.71 -8.05 6.94
C THR A 9 -6.73 -7.64 5.84
N ILE A 10 -6.38 -6.36 5.75
CA ILE A 10 -5.38 -5.86 4.79
C ILE A 10 -4.05 -6.60 4.96
N GLY A 11 -3.55 -6.71 6.19
CA GLY A 11 -2.30 -7.41 6.47
C GLY A 11 -2.33 -8.88 6.08
N THR A 12 -3.48 -9.55 6.21
CA THR A 12 -3.67 -10.93 5.78
C THR A 12 -3.61 -11.05 4.27
N ILE A 13 -4.36 -10.21 3.54
CA ILE A 13 -4.40 -10.21 2.08
C ILE A 13 -3.00 -9.93 1.50
N LEU A 14 -2.27 -8.96 2.04
CA LEU A 14 -0.91 -8.62 1.57
C LEU A 14 0.06 -9.80 1.72
N LYS A 15 -0.07 -10.60 2.78
CA LYS A 15 0.74 -11.81 3.00
C LYS A 15 0.37 -12.95 2.04
N GLU A 16 -0.91 -13.11 1.73
CA GLU A 16 -1.41 -14.16 0.84
C GLU A 16 -1.14 -13.85 -0.64
N PHE A 17 -1.27 -12.59 -1.05
CA PHE A 17 -1.11 -12.15 -2.44
C PHE A 17 0.31 -12.33 -3.00
N LYS A 18 1.34 -12.37 -2.13
CA LYS A 18 2.74 -12.60 -2.51
C LYS A 18 3.16 -11.84 -3.76
N ALA A 19 3.01 -10.52 -3.70
CA ALA A 19 3.36 -9.64 -4.83
C ALA A 19 4.80 -9.88 -5.31
N ASP A 20 4.97 -9.87 -6.63
CA ASP A 20 6.27 -9.96 -7.31
C ASP A 20 6.96 -8.60 -7.36
N SER A 21 6.18 -7.53 -7.51
CA SER A 21 6.69 -6.17 -7.53
C SER A 21 5.71 -5.17 -6.94
N VAL A 22 6.25 -4.03 -6.52
CA VAL A 22 5.47 -2.87 -6.11
C VAL A 22 6.05 -1.61 -6.73
N LEU A 23 5.16 -0.68 -7.07
CA LEU A 23 5.46 0.63 -7.60
C LEU A 23 4.67 1.68 -6.82
N LEU A 24 5.35 2.70 -6.31
CA LEU A 24 4.70 3.94 -5.89
C LEU A 24 4.28 4.68 -7.15
N THR A 25 2.98 4.62 -7.47
CA THR A 25 2.46 5.12 -8.75
C THR A 25 2.00 6.57 -8.67
N GLN A 26 1.53 7.01 -7.49
CA GLN A 26 0.95 8.34 -7.32
C GLN A 26 1.26 8.93 -5.94
N TYR A 27 1.51 10.23 -5.93
CA TYR A 27 1.46 11.08 -4.74
C TYR A 27 0.60 12.29 -5.04
N THR A 28 -0.39 12.57 -4.18
CA THR A 28 -1.21 13.78 -4.27
C THR A 28 -1.11 14.58 -2.96
N PRO A 29 -0.78 15.89 -3.02
CA PRO A 29 -0.72 16.73 -1.82
C PRO A 29 -2.04 16.78 -1.05
N THR A 30 -3.17 16.75 -1.78
CA THR A 30 -4.50 16.61 -1.19
C THR A 30 -4.56 15.31 -0.38
N PHE A 31 -4.91 15.45 0.90
CA PHE A 31 -4.89 14.38 1.90
C PHE A 31 -3.53 13.69 2.11
N ARG A 32 -2.42 14.26 1.60
CA ARG A 32 -1.08 13.64 1.63
C ARG A 32 -1.13 12.16 1.23
N ARG A 33 -1.72 11.89 0.08
CA ARG A 33 -2.10 10.53 -0.33
C ARG A 33 -1.00 9.90 -1.18
N VAL A 34 -0.62 8.68 -0.86
CA VAL A 34 0.32 7.83 -1.60
C VAL A 34 -0.40 6.58 -2.10
N VAL A 35 -0.06 6.12 -3.29
CA VAL A 35 -0.61 4.88 -3.86
C VAL A 35 0.52 3.94 -4.20
N LEU A 36 0.51 2.76 -3.58
CA LEU A 36 1.36 1.64 -3.95
C LEU A 36 0.56 0.67 -4.82
N TYR A 37 1.08 0.36 -5.99
CA TYR A 37 0.52 -0.60 -6.93
C TYR A 37 1.34 -1.88 -6.87
N LEU A 38 0.70 -2.97 -6.43
CA LEU A 38 1.31 -4.28 -6.27
C LEU A 38 0.84 -5.21 -7.37
N THR A 39 1.77 -5.96 -7.95
CA THR A 39 1.50 -6.94 -9.00
C THR A 39 2.05 -8.29 -8.62
N GLU A 40 1.29 -9.34 -8.91
CA GLU A 40 1.77 -10.72 -8.89
C GLU A 40 2.27 -11.13 -10.29
N LYS A 41 3.23 -12.04 -10.31
CA LYS A 41 3.77 -12.62 -11.55
C LYS A 41 2.75 -13.58 -12.16
N ASP A 42 2.67 -13.62 -13.49
CA ASP A 42 1.84 -14.58 -14.25
C ASP A 42 0.32 -14.55 -13.95
N THR A 43 -0.18 -13.58 -13.18
CA THR A 43 -1.61 -13.34 -12.98
C THR A 43 -2.02 -11.96 -13.45
N THR A 44 -3.32 -11.76 -13.66
CA THR A 44 -3.89 -10.42 -13.86
C THR A 44 -4.32 -9.80 -12.53
N ALA A 45 -4.15 -10.46 -11.38
CA ALA A 45 -4.55 -9.87 -10.11
C ALA A 45 -3.60 -8.73 -9.70
N THR A 46 -4.15 -7.67 -9.12
CA THR A 46 -3.40 -6.49 -8.68
C THR A 46 -4.03 -5.92 -7.42
N LEU A 47 -3.19 -5.33 -6.57
CA LEU A 47 -3.65 -4.60 -5.40
C LEU A 47 -3.21 -3.14 -5.50
N TYR A 48 -4.08 -2.24 -5.07
CA TYR A 48 -3.72 -0.86 -4.78
C TYR A 48 -3.78 -0.66 -3.26
N LEU A 49 -2.64 -0.32 -2.66
CA LEU A 49 -2.58 0.13 -1.27
C LEU A 49 -2.55 1.65 -1.28
N ILE A 50 -3.66 2.26 -0.89
CA ILE A 50 -3.83 3.71 -0.82
C ILE A 50 -3.60 4.12 0.63
N VAL A 51 -2.65 5.02 0.82
CA VAL A 51 -2.30 5.53 2.14
C VAL A 51 -2.67 6.99 2.22
N ILE A 52 -3.42 7.37 3.25
CA ILE A 52 -3.93 8.72 3.46
C ILE A 52 -3.23 9.33 4.67
N GLY A 53 -2.86 10.60 4.58
CA GLY A 53 -2.18 11.29 5.67
C GLY A 53 -0.70 10.87 5.80
N SER A 54 -0.03 10.56 4.70
CA SER A 54 1.40 10.21 4.72
C SER A 54 2.24 11.37 5.29
N LYS A 55 3.07 11.07 6.29
CA LYS A 55 3.97 12.02 6.96
C LYS A 55 5.43 11.81 6.60
N TYR A 56 5.82 10.55 6.51
CA TYR A 56 7.19 10.14 6.23
C TYR A 56 7.18 8.99 5.23
N ILE A 57 8.16 9.01 4.32
CA ILE A 57 8.43 7.94 3.39
C ILE A 57 9.95 7.79 3.22
N GLN A 58 10.43 6.57 3.31
CA GLN A 58 11.82 6.19 3.06
C GLN A 58 11.85 4.90 2.25
N GLY A 59 12.80 4.79 1.32
CA GLY A 59 13.01 3.59 0.51
C GLY A 59 12.92 3.88 -0.98
N ASN A 60 13.01 2.81 -1.78
CA ASN A 60 12.86 2.89 -3.22
C ASN A 60 11.39 3.10 -3.60
N PHE A 61 11.14 3.74 -4.75
CA PHE A 61 9.78 3.91 -5.28
C PHE A 61 9.31 2.73 -6.12
N SER A 62 10.19 1.77 -6.41
CA SER A 62 9.86 0.50 -7.02
C SER A 62 10.82 -0.58 -6.55
N TRP A 63 10.32 -1.77 -6.24
CA TRP A 63 11.15 -2.90 -5.86
C TRP A 63 10.43 -4.23 -6.08
N HIS A 64 11.20 -5.31 -5.97
CA HIS A 64 10.74 -6.68 -6.15
C HIS A 64 10.56 -7.40 -4.82
N ASN A 65 9.70 -8.41 -4.82
CA ASN A 65 9.38 -9.25 -3.68
C ASN A 65 9.02 -8.44 -2.41
N PRO A 66 8.04 -7.51 -2.49
CA PRO A 66 7.62 -6.76 -1.33
C PRO A 66 7.11 -7.67 -0.20
N SER A 67 7.44 -7.33 1.04
CA SER A 67 6.97 -8.02 2.23
C SER A 67 6.51 -6.99 3.26
N PHE A 68 5.26 -6.56 3.13
CA PHE A 68 4.70 -5.51 3.97
C PHE A 68 4.25 -6.02 5.34
N GLU A 69 4.66 -5.30 6.38
CA GLU A 69 4.11 -5.34 7.72
C GLU A 69 3.40 -4.02 8.00
N ILE A 70 2.18 -4.09 8.54
CA ILE A 70 1.40 -2.91 8.94
C ILE A 70 1.20 -2.98 10.44
N THR A 71 1.58 -1.92 11.13
CA THR A 71 1.37 -1.76 12.57
C THR A 71 0.63 -0.46 12.85
N TYR A 72 -0.15 -0.43 13.92
CA TYR A 72 -0.84 0.76 14.38
C TYR A 72 -0.35 1.12 15.78
N ASN A 73 0.03 2.39 15.96
CA ASN A 73 0.45 2.92 17.24
C ASN A 73 -0.71 3.67 17.89
N GLU A 74 -1.29 3.08 18.94
CA GLU A 74 -2.39 3.67 19.71
C GLU A 74 -2.01 4.99 20.42
N ILE A 75 -0.74 5.23 20.71
CA ILE A 75 -0.29 6.44 21.41
C ILE A 75 -0.20 7.60 20.43
N THR A 76 0.45 7.41 19.29
CA THR A 76 0.61 8.47 18.28
C THR A 76 -0.59 8.56 17.33
N GLN A 77 -1.47 7.56 17.34
CA GLN A 77 -2.59 7.40 16.41
C GLN A 77 -2.10 7.37 14.95
N GLU A 78 -1.01 6.64 14.70
CA GLU A 78 -0.37 6.52 13.39
C GLU A 78 -0.23 5.06 12.98
N SER A 79 -0.40 4.80 11.69
CA SER A 79 -0.03 3.53 11.08
C SER A 79 1.38 3.62 10.49
N LEU A 80 2.11 2.52 10.61
CA LEU A 80 3.43 2.32 10.04
C LEU A 80 3.35 1.12 9.08
N ILE A 81 3.74 1.36 7.83
CA ILE A 81 3.89 0.34 6.78
C ILE A 81 5.38 0.16 6.53
N GLU A 82 5.89 -1.04 6.74
CA GLU A 82 7.30 -1.36 6.56
C GLU A 82 7.49 -2.53 5.63
N ASP A 83 8.56 -2.48 4.84
CA ASP A 83 9.18 -3.64 4.24
C ASP A 83 10.66 -3.61 4.63
N LYS A 84 10.97 -4.30 5.73
CA LYS A 84 12.29 -4.28 6.35
C LYS A 84 13.36 -4.87 5.42
N ALA A 85 13.01 -5.88 4.63
CA ALA A 85 13.94 -6.53 3.71
C ALA A 85 14.38 -5.60 2.57
N ASN A 86 13.47 -4.71 2.14
CA ASN A 86 13.73 -3.73 1.08
C ASN A 86 14.05 -2.31 1.60
N GLY A 87 14.13 -2.12 2.92
CA GLY A 87 14.43 -0.83 3.54
C GLY A 87 13.36 0.24 3.30
N PHE A 88 12.10 -0.17 3.09
CA PHE A 88 10.98 0.74 2.88
C PHE A 88 10.22 0.98 4.18
N CYS A 89 9.83 2.23 4.41
CA CYS A 89 9.05 2.66 5.56
C CYS A 89 8.14 3.83 5.16
N LEU A 90 6.88 3.76 5.56
CA LEU A 90 5.91 4.84 5.37
C LEU A 90 5.04 4.97 6.63
N THR A 91 4.92 6.19 7.17
CA THR A 91 4.04 6.49 8.30
C THR A 91 2.88 7.36 7.87
N CYS A 92 1.69 7.12 8.43
CA CYS A 92 0.50 7.91 8.12
C CYS A 92 -0.46 8.06 9.30
N ASP A 93 -1.28 9.12 9.27
CA ASP A 93 -2.31 9.42 10.29
C ASP A 93 -3.74 9.45 9.74
N GLY A 94 -3.94 9.23 8.43
CA GLY A 94 -5.25 9.30 7.79
C GLY A 94 -5.89 7.95 7.45
N GLY A 95 -5.12 6.86 7.53
CA GLY A 95 -5.59 5.49 7.32
C GLY A 95 -5.06 4.83 6.04
N ILE A 96 -5.36 3.55 5.92
CA ILE A 96 -4.87 2.66 4.86
C ILE A 96 -6.08 1.96 4.23
N ILE A 97 -6.12 1.95 2.91
CA ILE A 97 -7.19 1.33 2.12
C ILE A 97 -6.53 0.37 1.13
N LEU A 98 -7.04 -0.86 1.07
CA LEU A 98 -6.66 -1.83 0.06
C LEU A 98 -7.78 -1.97 -0.96
N VAL A 99 -7.42 -1.92 -2.24
CA VAL A 99 -8.35 -2.14 -3.35
C VAL A 99 -7.87 -3.30 -4.20
N GLU A 100 -8.73 -4.31 -4.34
CA GLU A 100 -8.50 -5.45 -5.22
C GLU A 100 -8.97 -5.14 -6.65
N SER A 101 -8.11 -5.39 -7.63
CA SER A 101 -8.33 -5.06 -9.04
C SER A 101 -7.64 -6.05 -9.99
N THR A 102 -7.81 -5.86 -11.29
CA THR A 102 -7.12 -6.62 -12.34
C THR A 102 -6.21 -5.73 -13.21
N LYS A 103 -5.09 -6.27 -13.71
CA LYS A 103 -4.13 -5.64 -14.61
C LYS A 103 -4.86 -5.02 -15.81
N GLY A 104 -4.59 -3.74 -16.07
CA GLY A 104 -5.24 -2.96 -17.13
C GLY A 104 -6.52 -2.25 -16.71
N SER A 105 -7.01 -2.46 -15.49
CA SER A 105 -8.05 -1.60 -14.92
C SER A 105 -7.45 -0.24 -14.61
N ASN A 106 -7.93 0.81 -15.28
CA ASN A 106 -7.59 2.21 -14.97
C ASN A 106 -8.14 2.55 -13.58
N PHE A 107 -7.34 2.34 -12.54
CA PHE A 107 -7.63 2.87 -11.22
C PHE A 107 -7.20 4.34 -11.20
N GLU A 108 -8.10 5.20 -11.66
CA GLU A 108 -7.97 6.64 -11.49
C GLU A 108 -8.54 7.02 -10.13
N ILE A 109 -7.68 7.49 -9.23
CA ILE A 109 -8.16 8.07 -7.99
C ILE A 109 -8.61 9.49 -8.30
N ILE A 110 -9.91 9.74 -8.17
CA ILE A 110 -10.50 11.07 -8.34
C ILE A 110 -9.76 12.05 -7.39
N GLN A 111 -9.36 13.19 -7.96
CA GLN A 111 -8.57 14.23 -7.31
C GLN A 111 -9.34 14.96 -6.22
#